data_AF-A0ABD0QER4-F1
#
_entry.id   AF-A0ABD0QER4-F1
#
_cell.length_a   1.000
_cell.length_b   1.000
_cell.length_c   1.000
_cell.angle_alpha   90.00
_cell.angle_beta   90.00
_cell.angle_gamma   90.00
#
_symmetry.space_group_name_H-M   'P 1'
#
loop_
_entity.id
_entity.type
_entity.pdbx_description
1 polymer ?
#
loop_
_entity_poly.entity_id
_entity_poly.type
_entity_poly.pdbx_seq_one_letter_code
_entity_poly.pdbx_strand_id
1 'polypeptide(L)' 'AILGRSETQECVLYNYNPSSENRGNRSSIEYCVGEKDKRRHCFATWRNVSGSVEIVKQGCWLDDVNCYD' A
#
# COMPACT_ATOMS: atom_id res chain seq x y z
N ALA A 1 -2.62 -21.70 -20.27
CA ALA A 1 -3.01 -20.97 -19.07
C ALA A 1 -2.23 -19.66 -19.04
N ILE A 2 -2.90 -18.51 -19.12
CA ILE A 2 -2.23 -17.22 -18.88
C ILE A 2 -2.37 -16.96 -17.39
N LEU A 3 -1.43 -17.47 -16.60
CA LEU A 3 -1.21 -16.97 -15.25
C LEU A 3 -0.58 -15.58 -15.44
N GLY A 4 -1.44 -14.58 -15.61
CA GLY A 4 -1.03 -13.20 -15.61
C GLY A 4 -0.29 -12.95 -14.31
N ARG A 5 1.03 -12.74 -14.39
CA ARG A 5 1.78 -12.04 -13.35
C ARG A 5 0.98 -10.75 -13.11
N SER A 6 0.23 -10.68 -12.01
CA SER A 6 -0.40 -9.44 -11.57
C SER A 6 0.75 -8.54 -11.13
N GLU A 7 1.35 -7.86 -12.08
CA GLU A 7 2.39 -6.88 -11.79
C GLU A 7 1.67 -5.71 -11.11
N THR A 8 1.83 -5.58 -9.79
CA THR A 8 1.32 -4.41 -9.07
C THR A 8 2.08 -3.19 -9.55
N GLN A 9 1.42 -2.36 -10.37
CA GLN A 9 1.99 -1.14 -10.94
C GLN A 9 1.60 0.12 -10.15
N GLU A 10 0.46 0.08 -9.45
CA GLU A 10 -0.10 1.21 -8.72
C GLU A 10 -0.60 0.78 -7.34
N CYS A 11 -0.37 1.61 -6.32
CA CYS A 11 -0.88 1.43 -4.96
C CYS A 11 -1.51 2.73 -4.44
N VAL A 12 -2.39 2.61 -3.44
CA VAL A 12 -2.85 3.77 -2.67
C VAL A 12 -1.71 4.23 -1.78
N LEU A 13 -1.30 5.49 -1.92
CA LEU A 13 -0.39 6.17 -1.01
C LEU A 13 -1.21 6.92 0.05
N TYR A 14 -1.00 6.54 1.30
CA TYR A 14 -1.52 7.27 2.44
C TYR A 14 -0.44 7.35 3.51
N ASN A 15 -0.30 8.51 4.15
CA ASN A 15 0.57 8.66 5.30
C ASN A 15 -0.12 9.55 6.33
N TYR A 16 -0.45 8.96 7.47
CA TYR A 16 -1.08 9.64 8.58
C TYR A 16 -0.16 10.76 9.08
N ASN A 17 -0.63 12.00 8.98
CA ASN A 17 0.05 13.15 9.54
C ASN A 17 -0.80 13.75 10.68
N PRO A 18 -0.34 13.69 11.95
CA PRO A 18 -1.11 14.17 13.09
C PRO A 18 -1.33 15.69 13.08
N SER A 19 -0.49 16.45 12.35
CA SER A 19 -0.58 17.92 12.24
C SER A 19 -1.50 18.41 11.13
N SER A 20 -1.99 17.54 10.25
CA SER A 20 -2.94 17.94 9.20
C SER A 20 -4.37 17.87 9.71
N GLU A 21 -5.11 18.99 9.61
CA GLU A 21 -6.52 19.09 10.01
C GLU A 21 -7.44 18.17 9.19
N ASN A 22 -7.04 17.81 7.95
CA ASN A 22 -7.77 16.86 7.10
C ASN A 22 -7.19 15.45 7.21
N ARG A 23 -7.57 14.72 8.27
CA ARG A 23 -7.09 13.35 8.56
C ARG A 23 -7.54 12.29 7.53
N GLY A 24 -8.64 12.53 6.81
CA GLY A 24 -9.28 11.51 5.95
C GLY A 24 -9.13 11.64 4.43
N ASN A 25 -8.65 12.77 3.90
CA ASN A 25 -8.85 13.12 2.47
C ASN A 25 -7.56 13.24 1.63
N ARG A 26 -6.41 12.71 2.11
CA ARG A 26 -5.10 12.85 1.44
C ARG A 26 -4.56 11.54 0.85
N SER A 27 -5.42 10.63 0.42
CA SER A 27 -4.95 9.47 -0.35
C SER A 27 -4.60 9.91 -1.77
N SER A 28 -3.44 9.49 -2.27
CA SER A 28 -3.07 9.60 -3.68
C SER A 28 -2.78 8.21 -4.24
N ILE A 29 -2.55 8.12 -5.54
CA ILE A 29 -2.00 6.91 -6.16
C ILE A 29 -0.49 7.08 -6.27
N GLU A 30 0.25 6.03 -5.98
CA GLU A 30 1.67 5.95 -6.28
C GLU A 30 2.00 4.80 -7.21
N TYR A 31 2.94 5.05 -8.12
CA TYR A 31 3.43 4.07 -9.07
C TYR A 31 4.60 3.30 -8.45
N CYS A 32 4.48 1.98 -8.39
CA CYS A 32 5.51 1.16 -7.75
C CYS A 32 6.71 0.97 -8.68
N VAL A 33 7.80 1.66 -8.35
CA VAL A 33 9.09 1.48 -9.02
C VAL A 33 9.77 0.24 -8.45
N GLY A 34 10.19 -0.67 -9.32
CA GLY A 34 10.95 -1.85 -8.91
C GLY A 34 11.79 -2.41 -10.06
N GLU A 35 12.66 -3.36 -9.71
CA GLU A 35 13.53 -4.01 -10.69
C GLU A 35 12.74 -4.87 -11.67
N LYS A 36 13.31 -5.05 -12.87
CA LYS A 36 12.81 -6.02 -13.84
C LYS A 36 12.88 -7.42 -13.21
N ASP A 37 11.80 -8.18 -13.32
CA ASP A 37 11.61 -9.54 -12.78
C ASP A 37 11.36 -9.71 -11.28
N LYS A 38 11.41 -8.63 -10.49
CA LYS A 38 10.98 -8.62 -9.08
C LYS A 38 9.49 -8.35 -8.95
N ARG A 39 8.81 -9.03 -8.03
CA ARG A 39 7.41 -8.72 -7.70
C ARG A 39 7.34 -7.41 -6.90
N ARG A 40 6.18 -6.80 -6.93
CA ARG A 40 5.83 -5.59 -6.19
C ARG A 40 4.49 -5.86 -5.54
N HIS A 41 4.26 -5.24 -4.40
CA HIS A 41 3.04 -5.44 -3.62
C HIS A 41 2.53 -4.08 -3.15
N CYS A 42 1.28 -4.04 -2.71
CA CYS A 42 0.80 -2.93 -1.90
C CYS A 42 0.78 -3.36 -0.42
N PHE A 43 1.03 -2.42 0.48
CA PHE A 43 0.88 -2.62 1.91
C PHE A 43 -0.16 -1.66 2.48
N ALA A 44 -0.74 -2.05 3.61
CA ALA A 44 -1.54 -1.19 4.46
C ALA A 44 -1.18 -1.46 5.92
N THR A 45 -1.08 -0.40 6.70
CA THR A 45 -0.94 -0.46 8.16
C THR A 45 -2.04 0.37 8.78
N TRP A 46 -2.61 -0.14 9.87
CA TRP A 46 -3.71 0.50 10.56
C TRP A 46 -3.63 0.25 12.06
N ARG A 47 -4.34 1.07 12.83
CA ARG A 47 -4.61 0.85 14.24
C ARG A 47 -6.05 0.44 14.41
N ASN A 48 -6.31 -0.38 15.41
CA ASN A 48 -7.67 -0.69 15.84
C ASN A 48 -7.90 0.03 17.17
N VAL A 49 -8.71 1.09 17.13
CA VAL A 49 -9.09 1.88 18.29
C VAL A 49 -10.52 1.52 18.65
N SER A 50 -10.67 0.58 19.58
CA SER A 50 -11.98 0.13 20.07
C SER A 50 -12.95 -0.33 18.98
N GLY A 51 -12.44 -1.03 17.95
CA GLY A 51 -13.22 -1.49 16.80
C GLY A 51 -13.20 -0.53 15.61
N SER A 52 -12.72 0.70 15.78
CA SER A 52 -12.51 1.64 14.69
C SER A 52 -11.16 1.39 14.01
N VAL A 53 -11.15 1.20 12.69
CA VAL A 53 -9.94 1.05 11.89
C VAL A 53 -9.43 2.43 11.48
N GLU A 54 -8.27 2.80 11.99
CA GLU A 54 -7.57 4.04 11.63
C GLU A 54 -6.36 3.71 10.77
N ILE A 55 -6.42 4.02 9.47
CA ILE A 55 -5.30 3.82 8.55
C ILE A 55 -4.12 4.70 9.00
N VAL A 56 -2.93 4.10 9.04
CA VAL A 56 -1.68 4.79 9.39
C VAL A 56 -0.85 5.04 8.14
N LYS A 57 -0.60 4.00 7.33
CA LYS A 57 0.14 4.11 6.07
C LYS A 57 -0.37 3.12 5.04
N GLN A 58 -0.32 3.51 3.78
CA GLN A 58 -0.50 2.64 2.63
C GLN A 58 0.55 2.99 1.58
N GLY A 59 0.95 2.01 0.78
CA GLY A 59 1.84 2.25 -0.33
C GLY A 59 2.41 1.00 -1.00
N CYS A 60 3.46 1.18 -1.78
CA CYS A 60 4.23 0.19 -2.49
C CYS A 60 5.15 -0.52 -1.52
N TRP A 61 5.25 -1.82 -1.71
CA TRP A 61 6.13 -2.72 -1.00
C TRP A 61 6.96 -3.47 -2.02
N LEU A 62 8.25 -3.61 -1.71
CA LEU A 62 9.18 -4.36 -2.55
C LEU A 62 8.88 -5.86 -2.48
N ASP A 63 9.54 -6.61 -3.36
CA ASP A 63 9.41 -8.05 -3.45
C ASP A 63 9.64 -8.75 -2.11
N ASP A 64 8.57 -9.32 -1.54
CA ASP A 64 8.58 -9.96 -0.22
C ASP A 64 7.79 -11.27 -0.29
N VAL A 65 8.47 -12.38 0.03
CA VAL A 65 7.90 -13.74 -0.01
C VAL A 65 6.72 -13.91 0.95
N ASN A 66 6.61 -13.09 1.99
CA ASN A 66 5.48 -13.11 2.91
C ASN A 66 4.19 -12.55 2.29
N CYS A 67 4.31 -11.83 1.17
CA CYS A 67 3.20 -11.24 0.43
C CYS A 67 2.79 -12.08 -0.79
N TYR A 68 3.32 -13.30 -0.92
CA TYR A 68 2.96 -14.21 -2.01
C TYR A 68 1.70 -14.98 -1.64
N ASP A 69 0.75 -15.05 -2.59
CA ASP A 69 -0.47 -15.85 -2.49
C ASP A 69 -0.19 -17.37 -2.45
#